data_AF-A0A951X4J2-F1
#
_entry.id   AF-A0A951X4J2-F1
#
_cell.length_a   1.000
_cell.length_b   1.000
_cell.length_c   1.000
_cell.angle_alpha   90.00
_cell.angle_beta   90.00
_cell.angle_gamma   90.00
#
_symmetry.space_group_name_H-M   'P 1'
#
loop_
_entity.id
_entity.type
_entity.pdbx_description
1 polymer ?
#
loop_
_entity_poly.entity_id
_entity_poly.type
_entity_poly.pdbx_seq_one_letter_code
_entity_poly.pdbx_strand_id
1 'polypeptide(L)' 'MNPHEVIRLHCKALRLPTVGEVAGETIAQAERESWSLESFLLHLLEQEVDGRRRRRIERLR' A
#
# COMPACT_ATOMS: atom_id res chain seq x y z
N MET A 1 14.69 8.05 12.12
CA MET A 1 13.99 7.23 11.11
C MET A 1 12.67 7.92 10.82
N ASN A 2 12.41 8.27 9.57
CA ASN A 2 11.15 8.89 9.13
C ASN A 2 10.01 7.85 9.25
N PRO A 3 8.80 8.21 9.71
CA PRO A 3 7.63 7.31 9.71
C PRO A 3 7.45 6.52 8.40
N HIS A 4 7.68 7.14 7.24
CA HIS A 4 7.60 6.46 5.94
C HIS A 4 8.65 5.35 5.77
N GLU A 5 9.86 5.52 6.31
CA GLU A 5 10.89 4.48 6.28
C GLU A 5 10.51 3.28 7.14
N VAL A 6 9.93 3.54 8.32
CA VAL A 6 9.44 2.49 9.23
C VAL A 6 8.28 1.73 8.59
N ILE A 7 7.34 2.44 7.96
CA ILE A 7 6.23 1.82 7.20
C ILE A 7 6.78 0.91 6.11
N ARG A 8 7.74 1.37 5.31
CA ARG A 8 8.37 0.55 4.26
C ARG A 8 9.06 -0.69 4.82
N LEU A 9 9.76 -0.56 5.94
CA LEU A 9 10.43 -1.68 6.62
C LEU A 9 9.40 -2.72 7.09
N HIS A 10 8.31 -2.28 7.71
CA HIS A 10 7.24 -3.17 8.16
C HIS A 10 6.50 -3.83 6.99
N CYS A 11 6.25 -3.10 5.90
CA CYS A 11 5.67 -3.67 4.67
C CYS A 11 6.55 -4.79 4.11
N LYS A 12 7.88 -4.61 4.12
CA LYS A 12 8.83 -5.66 3.73
C LYS A 12 8.72 -6.89 4.64
N ALA A 13 8.68 -6.71 5.96
CA ALA A 13 8.56 -7.79 6.93
C ALA A 13 7.24 -8.58 6.76
N LEU A 14 6.14 -7.87 6.49
CA LEU A 14 4.81 -8.44 6.29
C LEU A 14 4.53 -8.93 4.86
N ARG A 15 5.51 -8.83 3.95
CA ARG A 15 5.36 -9.17 2.54
C ARG A 15 4.20 -8.43 1.87
N LEU A 16 4.06 -7.13 2.14
CA LEU A 16 3.12 -6.19 1.51
C LEU A 16 3.84 -5.30 0.49
N PRO A 17 4.35 -5.85 -0.63
CA PRO A 17 5.22 -5.10 -1.54
C PRO A 17 4.50 -3.95 -2.24
N THR A 18 3.19 -4.07 -2.55
CA THR A 18 2.46 -2.97 -3.18
C THR A 18 2.25 -1.84 -2.18
N VAL A 19 1.81 -2.16 -0.94
CA VAL A 19 1.66 -1.15 0.11
C VAL A 19 2.97 -0.41 0.37
N GLY A 20 4.09 -1.12 0.45
CA GLY A 20 5.40 -0.51 0.68
C GLY A 20 5.85 0.45 -0.44
N GLU A 21 5.27 0.33 -1.62
CA GLU A 21 5.51 1.22 -2.77
C GLU A 21 4.58 2.44 -2.71
N VAL A 22 3.28 2.23 -2.49
CA VAL A 22 2.27 3.30 -2.64
C VAL A 22 1.96 4.06 -1.35
N ALA A 23 2.35 3.56 -0.16
CA ALA A 23 1.90 4.10 1.12
C ALA A 23 2.15 5.61 1.28
N GLY A 24 3.29 6.13 0.82
CA GLY A 24 3.58 7.56 0.93
C GLY A 24 2.59 8.42 0.13
N GLU A 25 2.33 8.04 -1.12
CA GLU A 25 1.40 8.75 -2.01
C GLU A 25 -0.04 8.61 -1.52
N THR A 26 -0.45 7.42 -1.08
CA THR A 26 -1.79 7.18 -0.56
C THR A 26 -2.05 7.97 0.74
N ILE A 27 -1.07 8.10 1.63
CA ILE A 27 -1.20 8.94 2.85
C ILE A 27 -1.41 10.40 2.45
N ALA A 28 -0.57 10.94 1.56
CA ALA A 28 -0.69 12.32 1.10
C ALA A 28 -2.02 12.58 0.35
N GLN A 29 -2.55 11.57 -0.35
CA GLN A 29 -3.85 11.64 -0.99
C GLN A 29 -4.99 11.66 0.04
N ALA A 30 -4.98 10.71 0.99
CA ALA A 30 -6.00 10.60 2.03
C ALA A 30 -6.10 11.86 2.90
N GLU A 31 -4.96 12.49 3.21
CA GLU A 31 -4.93 13.77 3.93
C GLU A 31 -5.57 14.90 3.11
N ARG A 32 -5.17 15.05 1.84
CA ARG A 32 -5.73 16.09 0.94
C ARG A 32 -7.23 15.94 0.72
N GLU A 33 -7.69 14.71 0.58
CA GLU A 33 -9.08 14.39 0.30
C GLU A 33 -9.92 14.16 1.57
N SER A 34 -9.31 14.32 2.75
CA SER A 34 -9.97 14.14 4.06
C SER A 34 -10.68 12.79 4.18
N TRP A 35 -10.04 11.72 3.71
CA TRP A 35 -10.58 10.37 3.80
C TRP A 35 -10.79 9.93 5.24
N SER A 36 -11.85 9.15 5.48
CA SER A 36 -11.96 8.42 6.73
C SER A 36 -10.86 7.37 6.84
N LEU A 37 -10.49 7.01 8.08
CA LEU A 37 -9.53 5.94 8.32
C LEU A 37 -9.95 4.61 7.67
N GLU A 38 -11.26 4.33 7.66
CA GLU A 38 -11.83 3.16 6.98
C GLU A 38 -11.60 3.20 5.46
N SER A 39 -11.84 4.36 4.82
CA SER A 39 -11.66 4.52 3.37
C SER A 39 -10.18 4.39 2.98
N PHE A 40 -9.29 5.01 3.77
CA PHE A 40 -7.85 4.89 3.60
C PHE A 40 -7.38 3.45 3.72
N LEU A 41 -7.78 2.75 4.79
CA LEU A 41 -7.37 1.37 5.02
C LEU A 41 -7.90 0.45 3.92
N LEU A 42 -9.17 0.61 3.53
CA LEU A 42 -9.77 -0.17 2.46
C LEU A 42 -9.00 0.02 1.15
N HIS A 43 -8.77 1.27 0.75
CA HIS A 43 -8.04 1.59 -0.48
C HIS A 43 -6.64 0.97 -0.50
N LEU A 44 -5.89 1.08 0.61
CA LEU A 44 -4.54 0.52 0.72
C LEU A 44 -4.54 -1.01 0.56
N LEU A 45 -5.54 -1.69 1.13
CA LEU A 45 -5.68 -3.15 1.04
C LEU A 45 -6.11 -3.61 -0.35
N GLU A 46 -7.00 -2.88 -1.01
CA GLU A 46 -7.41 -3.14 -2.39
C GLU A 46 -6.21 -3.08 -3.35
N GLN A 47 -5.36 -2.06 -3.21
CA GLN A 47 -4.12 -1.94 -3.98
C GLN A 47 -3.20 -3.17 -3.79
N GLU A 48 -3.05 -3.66 -2.56
CA GLU A 48 -2.24 -4.85 -2.29
C GLU A 48 -2.84 -6.10 -2.92
N VAL A 49 -4.15 -6.31 -2.78
CA VAL A 49 -4.86 -7.45 -3.37
C VAL A 49 -4.69 -7.44 -4.90
N ASP A 50 -4.89 -6.30 -5.54
CA ASP A 50 -4.79 -6.18 -6.99
C ASP A 50 -3.35 -6.29 -7.47
N GLY A 51 -2.38 -5.72 -6.75
CA GLY A 51 -0.97 -5.91 -7.04
C GLY A 51 -0.54 -7.38 -6.96
N ARG A 52 -1.09 -8.15 -6.01
CA ARG A 52 -0.84 -9.62 -5.94
C ARG A 52 -1.46 -10.36 -7.12
N ARG A 53 -2.68 -9.98 -7.52
CA ARG A 53 -3.37 -10.55 -8.69
C ARG A 53 -2.56 -10.30 -9.96
N ARG A 54 -2.12 -9.07 -10.20
CA ARG A 54 -1.27 -8.70 -11.35
C ARG A 54 0.03 -9.49 -11.39
N ARG A 55 0.79 -9.53 -10.29
CA ARG A 55 2.03 -10.32 -10.18
C ARG A 55 1.80 -11.82 -10.38
N ARG A 56 0.64 -12.37 -9.98
CA ARG A 56 0.31 -13.77 -10.26
C ARG A 56 0.12 -14.00 -11.76
N ILE A 57 -0.60 -13.12 -12.45
CA ILE A 57 -0.82 -13.21 -13.90
C ILE A 57 0.49 -13.06 -14.66
N GLU A 58 1.32 -12.08 -14.31
CA GLU A 58 2.63 -11.82 -14.94
C GLU A 58 3.59 -13.00 -14.83
N ARG A 59 3.54 -13.76 -13.72
CA ARG A 59 4.36 -14.97 -13.53
C ARG A 59 3.86 -16.19 -14.30
N LEU A 60 2.61 -16.16 -14.76
CA LEU A 60 1.97 -17.26 -15.51
C LEU A 60 1.99 -17.01 -17.03
N ARG A 61 2.47 -15.84 -17.45
CA ARG A 61 2.74 -15.50 -18.86
C ARG A 61 4.20 -15.81 -19.18
#